data_AF-A0A6J5H075-F1
#
_entry.id   AF-A0A6J5H075-F1
#
_cell.length_a   1.000
_cell.length_b   1.000
_cell.length_c   1.000
_cell.angle_alpha   90.00
_cell.angle_beta   90.00
_cell.angle_gamma   90.00
#
_symmetry.space_group_name_H-M   'P 1'
#
loop_
_entity.id
_entity.type
_entity.pdbx_description
1 polymer ?
#
loop_
_entity_poly.entity_id
_entity_poly.type
_entity_poly.pdbx_seq_one_letter_code
_entity_poly.pdbx_strand_id
1 'polypeptide(L)'
;MCRALGLEKAQVLSVDEFNDDQVKKFLSSFPNLSSDHAFPAWLPTRPLLLGYLASRGLLADFSNPASIPDAVDGWDYLLERIYLREEAIETNLDGPTLRRILQRAATSARISEDGLGPIARSDLFAAFSEVCGYEPDEQGVLAIQRLPGLGIYRAEDESRCFVDKELASVCNGRELLMFLESPYEVAKDRSWVDVMNTCDRAISHVGAELVARRLRAKGDLRSNIQQATAFLNSRTDLACARGDVAMVLLKSSIEMDISLDVSEISFAGDVIEFHQTQSDLSRLSFSHCFFDHVLLESETPSNKLPYFDYCLFEQMSGRISSKDLPSERFSPTCEFVAFDSSGTNGAIRSAQMSIGEKVLLITLRKLFIQSLSGRTEGALFRGLDVDERRCVSDVLELLKRHQLATEYSRGDGVIWLPSRKALNKVKRMLAAPAECGEEIIREARLLA
;
A
#
# COMPACT_ATOMS: atom_id res chain seq x y z
N MET A 1 -16.01 30.80 3.78
CA MET A 1 -17.38 30.22 3.71
C MET A 1 -18.39 31.02 4.53
N CYS A 2 -18.31 31.12 5.88
CA CYS A 2 -19.34 31.81 6.69
C CYS A 2 -19.58 33.30 6.37
N ARG A 3 -18.52 34.10 6.17
CA ARG A 3 -18.65 35.51 5.75
C ARG A 3 -19.23 35.68 4.34
N ALA A 4 -18.94 34.74 3.43
CA ALA A 4 -19.48 34.74 2.08
C ALA A 4 -20.98 34.35 2.04
N LEU A 5 -21.45 33.64 3.08
CA LEU A 5 -22.86 33.28 3.29
C LEU A 5 -23.62 34.33 4.15
N GLY A 6 -23.01 35.48 4.47
CA GLY A 6 -23.64 36.52 5.28
C GLY A 6 -23.84 36.15 6.75
N LEU A 7 -23.19 35.09 7.24
CA LEU A 7 -23.31 34.67 8.64
C LEU A 7 -22.29 35.40 9.51
N GLU A 8 -22.76 36.32 10.35
CA GLU A 8 -21.93 37.12 11.27
C GLU A 8 -21.44 36.33 12.50
N LYS A 9 -22.21 35.30 12.93
CA LYS A 9 -21.84 34.37 14.00
C LYS A 9 -22.24 32.94 13.59
N ALA A 10 -21.29 32.19 13.07
CA ALA A 10 -21.48 30.76 12.77
C ALA A 10 -20.33 29.95 13.36
N GLN A 11 -20.66 28.79 13.93
CA GLN A 11 -19.70 27.78 14.33
C GLN A 11 -19.66 26.72 13.22
N VAL A 12 -18.52 26.61 12.53
CA VAL A 12 -18.30 25.53 11.57
C VAL A 12 -17.82 24.33 12.36
N LEU A 13 -18.61 23.25 12.33
CA LEU A 13 -18.21 21.96 12.86
C LEU A 13 -17.71 21.12 11.68
N SER A 14 -16.39 21.01 11.55
CA SER A 14 -15.77 19.99 10.69
C SER A 14 -15.68 18.70 11.49
N VAL A 15 -16.03 17.58 10.88
CA VAL A 15 -15.70 16.27 11.42
C VAL A 15 -14.64 15.67 10.52
N ASP A 16 -13.39 15.88 10.93
CA ASP A 16 -12.23 15.28 10.28
C ASP A 16 -12.14 13.78 10.66
N GLU A 17 -11.13 13.09 10.16
CA GLU A 17 -10.83 11.72 10.55
C GLU A 17 -10.69 11.59 12.07
N PHE A 18 -11.32 10.56 12.64
CA PHE A 18 -11.19 10.28 14.06
C PHE A 18 -9.77 9.85 14.39
N ASN A 19 -9.25 10.37 15.50
CA ASN A 19 -8.14 9.70 16.16
C ASN A 19 -8.63 8.40 16.82
N ASP A 20 -7.70 7.52 17.16
CA ASP A 20 -8.05 6.20 17.67
C ASP A 20 -8.87 6.20 18.97
N ASP A 21 -8.70 7.21 19.82
CA ASP A 21 -9.47 7.31 21.06
C ASP A 21 -10.92 7.70 20.75
N GLN A 22 -11.11 8.57 19.75
CA GLN A 22 -12.42 8.87 19.18
C GLN A 22 -13.02 7.64 18.48
N VAL A 23 -12.25 6.85 17.74
CA VAL A 23 -12.70 5.58 17.12
C VAL A 23 -13.21 4.62 18.19
N LYS A 24 -12.42 4.35 19.24
CA LYS A 24 -12.83 3.47 20.35
C LYS A 24 -14.10 3.96 21.03
N LYS A 25 -14.15 5.24 21.37
CA LYS A 25 -15.32 5.85 22.03
C LYS A 25 -16.55 5.78 21.13
N PHE A 26 -16.40 6.06 19.85
CA PHE A 26 -17.49 6.01 18.88
C PHE A 26 -18.00 4.59 18.69
N LEU A 27 -17.11 3.61 18.50
CA LEU A 27 -17.47 2.21 18.32
C LEU A 27 -18.13 1.60 19.58
N SER A 28 -17.75 2.04 20.78
CA SER A 28 -18.38 1.58 22.03
C SER A 28 -19.87 1.98 22.17
N SER A 29 -20.34 2.93 21.35
CA SER A 29 -21.75 3.33 21.32
C SER A 29 -22.65 2.37 20.52
N PHE A 30 -22.07 1.41 19.79
CA PHE A 30 -22.82 0.46 18.99
C PHE A 30 -23.13 -0.81 19.79
N PRO A 31 -24.39 -1.27 19.85
CA PRO A 31 -24.80 -2.40 20.70
C PRO A 31 -24.19 -3.74 20.30
N ASN A 32 -23.70 -3.86 19.06
CA ASN A 32 -23.12 -5.08 18.51
C ASN A 32 -21.59 -5.15 18.70
N LEU A 33 -20.98 -4.15 19.35
CA LEU A 33 -19.54 -4.06 19.58
C LEU A 33 -19.27 -3.90 21.06
N SER A 34 -18.37 -4.72 21.60
CA SER A 34 -17.97 -4.62 23.00
C SER A 34 -16.93 -3.51 23.19
N SER A 35 -16.87 -2.91 24.40
CA SER A 35 -15.84 -1.92 24.74
C SER A 35 -14.42 -2.50 24.72
N ASP A 36 -14.30 -3.83 24.88
CA ASP A 36 -13.03 -4.55 24.96
C ASP A 36 -12.58 -5.09 23.59
N HIS A 37 -13.35 -4.81 22.54
CA HIS A 37 -13.07 -5.24 21.17
C HIS A 37 -11.80 -4.55 20.66
N ALA A 38 -10.78 -5.35 20.34
CA ALA A 38 -9.57 -4.83 19.71
C ALA A 38 -9.84 -4.59 18.21
N PHE A 39 -9.69 -3.35 17.75
CA PHE A 39 -9.83 -3.01 16.35
C PHE A 39 -8.47 -2.88 15.66
N PRO A 40 -8.36 -3.25 14.38
CA PRO A 40 -7.12 -3.08 13.62
C PRO A 40 -6.71 -1.60 13.52
N ALA A 41 -5.41 -1.35 13.53
CA ALA A 41 -4.87 0.01 13.37
C ALA A 41 -5.09 0.62 11.97
N TRP A 42 -5.40 -0.21 10.97
CA TRP A 42 -5.73 0.21 9.61
C TRP A 42 -7.23 0.49 9.41
N LEU A 43 -8.08 0.27 10.42
CA LEU A 43 -9.51 0.48 10.30
C LEU A 43 -9.81 1.93 9.86
N PRO A 44 -10.79 2.15 8.96
CA PRO A 44 -11.06 3.49 8.46
C PRO A 44 -11.47 4.44 9.60
N THR A 45 -10.83 5.60 9.66
CA THR A 45 -11.03 6.59 10.73
C THR A 45 -12.13 7.60 10.39
N ARG A 46 -12.61 7.61 9.15
CA ARG A 46 -13.69 8.52 8.72
C ARG A 46 -14.99 8.16 9.43
N PRO A 47 -15.58 9.08 10.23
CA PRO A 47 -16.73 8.79 11.09
C PRO A 47 -17.92 8.15 10.36
N LEU A 48 -18.23 8.62 9.15
CA LEU A 48 -19.36 8.12 8.37
C LEU A 48 -19.12 6.70 7.87
N LEU A 49 -17.92 6.41 7.36
CA LEU A 49 -17.55 5.07 6.91
C LEU A 49 -17.49 4.12 8.10
N LEU A 50 -16.84 4.54 9.19
CA LEU A 50 -16.73 3.76 10.42
C LEU A 50 -18.11 3.46 11.03
N GLY A 51 -19.00 4.46 11.07
CA GLY A 51 -20.37 4.30 11.57
C GLY A 51 -21.21 3.41 10.68
N TYR A 52 -21.03 3.47 9.36
CA TYR A 52 -21.63 2.52 8.43
C TYR A 52 -21.14 1.10 8.73
N LEU A 53 -19.83 0.86 8.84
CA LEU A 53 -19.29 -0.48 9.13
C LEU A 53 -19.82 -1.03 10.46
N ALA A 54 -19.84 -0.19 11.51
CA ALA A 54 -20.29 -0.57 12.85
C ALA A 54 -21.80 -0.85 12.92
N SER A 55 -22.64 0.07 12.42
CA SER A 55 -24.10 -0.08 12.43
C SER A 55 -24.59 -1.30 11.66
N ARG A 56 -23.78 -1.79 10.71
CA ARG A 56 -24.12 -2.90 9.81
C ARG A 56 -23.50 -4.22 10.25
N GLY A 57 -22.82 -4.25 11.40
CA GLY A 57 -22.23 -5.46 11.96
C GLY A 57 -21.01 -5.98 11.18
N LEU A 58 -20.46 -5.20 10.25
CA LEU A 58 -19.32 -5.60 9.41
C LEU A 58 -18.00 -5.65 10.19
N LEU A 59 -17.99 -5.13 11.41
CA LEU A 59 -16.83 -5.12 12.30
C LEU A 59 -16.83 -6.25 13.34
N ALA A 60 -17.92 -7.02 13.43
CA ALA A 60 -18.05 -8.10 14.41
C ALA A 60 -17.04 -9.22 14.17
N ASP A 61 -16.72 -9.47 12.90
CA ASP A 61 -15.78 -10.49 12.45
C ASP A 61 -14.30 -10.15 12.81
N PHE A 62 -14.02 -8.91 13.23
CA PHE A 62 -12.70 -8.49 13.73
C PHE A 62 -12.54 -8.60 15.26
N SER A 63 -13.47 -9.29 15.95
CA SER A 63 -13.49 -9.43 17.42
C SER A 63 -12.31 -10.18 18.02
N ASN A 64 -11.73 -11.12 17.27
CA ASN A 64 -10.67 -11.96 17.78
C ASN A 64 -9.30 -11.39 17.36
N PRO A 65 -8.46 -10.91 18.31
CA PRO A 65 -7.15 -10.33 18.01
C PRO A 65 -6.21 -11.25 17.22
N ALA A 66 -6.36 -12.57 17.38
CA ALA A 66 -5.53 -13.55 16.67
C ALA A 66 -5.94 -13.74 15.20
N SER A 67 -7.12 -13.24 14.78
CA SER A 67 -7.68 -13.39 13.43
C SER A 67 -7.92 -12.04 12.71
N ILE A 68 -7.38 -10.93 13.22
CA ILE A 68 -7.55 -9.60 12.60
C ILE A 68 -6.67 -9.52 11.35
N PRO A 69 -7.25 -9.43 10.13
CA PRO A 69 -6.46 -9.28 8.92
C PRO A 69 -5.67 -7.96 8.95
N ASP A 70 -4.60 -7.88 8.18
CA ASP A 70 -3.90 -6.61 7.97
C ASP A 70 -4.67 -5.68 7.01
N ALA A 71 -4.11 -4.51 6.71
CA ALA A 71 -4.79 -3.50 5.90
C ALA A 71 -5.22 -4.05 4.53
N VAL A 72 -4.34 -4.84 3.90
CA VAL A 72 -4.55 -5.35 2.54
C VAL A 72 -5.71 -6.35 2.51
N ASP A 73 -5.64 -7.40 3.32
CA ASP A 73 -6.70 -8.41 3.37
C ASP A 73 -7.98 -7.87 4.01
N GLY A 74 -7.84 -6.95 4.96
CA GLY A 74 -8.94 -6.32 5.68
C GLY A 74 -9.82 -5.46 4.80
N TRP A 75 -9.22 -4.56 4.00
CA TRP A 75 -9.97 -3.76 3.02
C TRP A 75 -10.60 -4.60 1.92
N ASP A 76 -9.88 -5.61 1.44
CA ASP A 76 -10.39 -6.51 0.40
C ASP A 76 -11.59 -7.32 0.88
N TYR A 77 -11.55 -7.78 2.13
CA TYR A 77 -12.67 -8.42 2.83
C TYR A 77 -13.84 -7.44 3.07
N LEU A 78 -13.56 -6.24 3.59
CA LEU A 78 -14.59 -5.24 3.85
C LEU A 78 -15.36 -4.88 2.58
N LEU A 79 -14.64 -4.65 1.47
CA LEU A 79 -15.26 -4.39 0.18
C LEU A 79 -16.16 -5.55 -0.26
N GLU A 80 -15.70 -6.80 -0.12
CA GLU A 80 -16.53 -7.97 -0.42
C GLU A 80 -17.83 -7.98 0.40
N ARG A 81 -17.75 -7.72 1.71
CA ARG A 81 -18.93 -7.71 2.58
C ARG A 81 -19.88 -6.54 2.32
N ILE A 82 -19.33 -5.37 1.99
CA ILE A 82 -20.11 -4.21 1.58
C ILE A 82 -20.93 -4.56 0.35
N TYR A 83 -20.29 -5.09 -0.69
CA TYR A 83 -20.96 -5.34 -1.96
C TYR A 83 -21.89 -6.56 -1.94
N LEU A 84 -21.58 -7.62 -1.19
CA LEU A 84 -22.54 -8.71 -0.92
C LEU A 84 -23.81 -8.21 -0.23
N ARG A 85 -23.71 -7.11 0.53
CA ARG A 85 -24.87 -6.49 1.14
C ARG A 85 -25.61 -5.56 0.18
N GLU A 86 -24.90 -4.80 -0.65
CA GLU A 86 -25.55 -3.96 -1.66
C GLU A 86 -26.34 -4.82 -2.66
N GLU A 87 -25.92 -6.06 -2.95
CA GLU A 87 -26.72 -7.05 -3.69
C GLU A 87 -28.11 -7.30 -3.10
N ALA A 88 -28.25 -7.25 -1.77
CA ALA A 88 -29.55 -7.45 -1.13
C ALA A 88 -30.47 -6.21 -1.25
N ILE A 89 -29.93 -5.07 -1.66
CA ILE A 89 -30.63 -3.79 -1.82
C ILE A 89 -30.91 -3.51 -3.29
N GLU A 90 -29.96 -3.84 -4.16
CA GLU A 90 -30.01 -3.65 -5.60
C GLU A 90 -30.72 -4.84 -6.26
N THR A 91 -31.70 -4.58 -7.13
CA THR A 91 -32.52 -5.68 -7.68
C THR A 91 -31.94 -6.29 -8.94
N ASN A 92 -31.03 -5.58 -9.63
CA ASN A 92 -30.60 -5.94 -10.98
C ASN A 92 -29.12 -6.29 -11.11
N LEU A 93 -28.30 -5.94 -10.13
CA LEU A 93 -26.86 -6.17 -10.16
C LEU A 93 -26.42 -6.92 -8.92
N ASP A 94 -25.65 -7.98 -9.13
CA ASP A 94 -25.05 -8.71 -8.03
C ASP A 94 -23.89 -7.90 -7.40
N GLY A 95 -23.54 -8.26 -6.16
CA GLY A 95 -22.47 -7.60 -5.43
C GLY A 95 -21.13 -7.63 -6.17
N PRO A 96 -20.72 -8.78 -6.74
CA PRO A 96 -19.50 -8.86 -7.55
C PRO A 96 -19.48 -7.89 -8.73
N THR A 97 -20.57 -7.71 -9.46
CA THR A 97 -20.66 -6.77 -10.59
C THR A 97 -20.56 -5.33 -10.10
N LEU A 98 -21.30 -4.96 -9.05
CA LEU A 98 -21.22 -3.62 -8.45
C LEU A 98 -19.80 -3.29 -7.96
N ARG A 99 -19.12 -4.26 -7.36
CA ARG A 99 -17.74 -4.14 -6.93
C ARG A 99 -16.80 -3.95 -8.14
N ARG A 100 -17.03 -4.70 -9.21
CA ARG A 100 -16.25 -4.62 -10.45
C ARG A 100 -16.36 -3.24 -11.11
N ILE A 101 -17.54 -2.60 -11.06
CA ILE A 101 -17.74 -1.22 -11.50
C ILE A 101 -16.88 -0.24 -10.68
N LEU A 102 -16.86 -0.39 -9.35
CA LEU A 102 -15.99 0.43 -8.49
C LEU A 102 -14.51 0.22 -8.78
N GLN A 103 -14.09 -1.03 -9.01
CA GLN A 103 -12.71 -1.36 -9.37
C GLN A 103 -12.31 -0.71 -10.70
N ARG A 104 -13.21 -0.72 -11.69
CA ARG A 104 -13.01 -0.04 -12.96
C ARG A 104 -12.91 1.48 -12.78
N ALA A 105 -13.78 2.07 -11.97
CA ALA A 105 -13.71 3.49 -11.61
C ALA A 105 -12.39 3.87 -10.90
N ALA A 106 -11.83 2.97 -10.09
CA ALA A 106 -10.51 3.15 -9.46
C ALA A 106 -9.39 3.28 -10.50
N THR A 107 -9.46 2.51 -11.59
CA THR A 107 -8.50 2.65 -12.69
C THR A 107 -8.57 4.05 -13.29
N SER A 108 -9.76 4.56 -13.60
CA SER A 108 -9.93 5.91 -14.15
C SER A 108 -9.43 6.99 -13.19
N ALA A 109 -9.68 6.83 -11.89
CA ALA A 109 -9.22 7.75 -10.86
C ALA A 109 -7.69 7.90 -10.80
N ARG A 110 -6.93 6.88 -11.23
CA ARG A 110 -5.44 6.91 -11.23
C ARG A 110 -4.83 7.96 -12.15
N ILE A 111 -5.58 8.52 -13.10
CA ILE A 111 -5.10 9.61 -13.97
C ILE A 111 -4.93 10.91 -13.16
N SER A 112 -5.64 11.04 -12.05
CA SER A 112 -5.55 12.22 -11.19
C SER A 112 -4.22 12.30 -10.42
N GLU A 113 -3.90 13.50 -9.96
CA GLU A 113 -2.65 13.79 -9.24
C GLU A 113 -2.49 12.96 -7.97
N ASP A 114 -3.56 12.66 -7.23
CA ASP A 114 -3.51 11.85 -5.99
C ASP A 114 -3.94 10.38 -6.19
N GLY A 115 -4.46 10.05 -7.37
CA GLY A 115 -4.99 8.73 -7.73
C GLY A 115 -6.35 8.40 -7.11
N LEU A 116 -7.05 9.37 -6.52
CA LEU A 116 -8.35 9.20 -5.86
C LEU A 116 -9.50 9.87 -6.62
N GLY A 117 -9.20 10.80 -7.53
CA GLY A 117 -10.19 11.50 -8.34
C GLY A 117 -9.72 12.91 -8.73
N PRO A 118 -10.51 13.67 -9.49
CA PRO A 118 -11.94 13.50 -9.71
C PRO A 118 -12.28 12.34 -10.66
N ILE A 119 -13.44 11.74 -10.41
CA ILE A 119 -14.11 10.80 -11.31
C ILE A 119 -15.36 11.50 -11.81
N ALA A 120 -15.41 11.79 -13.11
CA ALA A 120 -16.57 12.42 -13.71
C ALA A 120 -17.74 11.43 -13.81
N ARG A 121 -18.95 11.95 -13.95
CA ARG A 121 -20.14 11.12 -14.18
C ARG A 121 -20.00 10.26 -15.43
N SER A 122 -19.40 10.80 -16.50
CA SER A 122 -19.11 10.06 -17.72
C SER A 122 -18.21 8.86 -17.47
N ASP A 123 -17.22 8.99 -16.57
CA ASP A 123 -16.27 7.92 -16.28
C ASP A 123 -16.94 6.78 -15.50
N LEU A 124 -17.87 7.12 -14.59
CA LEU A 124 -18.68 6.12 -13.88
C LEU A 124 -19.65 5.40 -14.82
N PHE A 125 -20.22 6.11 -15.79
CA PHE A 125 -21.11 5.51 -16.79
C PHE A 125 -20.32 4.61 -17.75
N ALA A 126 -19.14 5.03 -18.19
CA ALA A 126 -18.24 4.20 -18.98
C ALA A 126 -17.83 2.94 -18.21
N ALA A 127 -17.43 3.07 -16.94
CA ALA A 127 -17.10 1.93 -16.08
C ALA A 127 -18.28 0.96 -15.91
N PHE A 128 -19.52 1.48 -15.82
CA PHE A 128 -20.72 0.65 -15.82
C PHE A 128 -20.88 -0.10 -17.14
N SER A 129 -20.88 0.63 -18.26
CA SER A 129 -21.11 0.05 -19.59
C SER A 129 -20.07 -1.00 -19.96
N GLU A 130 -18.82 -0.82 -19.55
CA GLU A 130 -17.73 -1.77 -19.76
C GLU A 130 -17.93 -3.07 -18.99
N VAL A 131 -18.34 -2.96 -17.73
CA VAL A 131 -18.51 -4.12 -16.85
C VAL A 131 -19.80 -4.87 -17.18
N CYS A 132 -20.88 -4.15 -17.45
CA CYS A 132 -22.21 -4.72 -17.69
C CYS A 132 -22.45 -5.09 -19.16
N GLY A 133 -21.74 -4.46 -20.10
CA GLY A 133 -21.93 -4.63 -21.54
C GLY A 133 -23.12 -3.86 -22.13
N TYR A 134 -23.74 -2.96 -21.37
CA TYR A 134 -24.86 -2.11 -21.78
C TYR A 134 -24.89 -0.79 -21.00
N GLU A 135 -25.49 0.24 -21.57
CA GLU A 135 -25.62 1.56 -20.93
C GLU A 135 -26.53 1.52 -19.69
N PRO A 136 -26.23 2.30 -18.63
CA PRO A 136 -27.04 2.29 -17.42
C PRO A 136 -28.46 2.82 -17.70
N ASP A 137 -29.45 2.01 -17.35
CA ASP A 137 -30.85 2.42 -17.27
C ASP A 137 -31.13 3.20 -15.97
N GLU A 138 -32.39 3.55 -15.68
CA GLU A 138 -32.74 4.31 -14.47
C GLU A 138 -32.24 3.64 -13.18
N GLN A 139 -32.28 2.31 -13.11
CA GLN A 139 -31.81 1.57 -11.94
C GLN A 139 -30.28 1.51 -11.90
N GLY A 140 -29.61 1.32 -13.04
CA GLY A 140 -28.16 1.42 -13.15
C GLY A 140 -27.62 2.80 -12.74
N VAL A 141 -28.30 3.89 -13.12
CA VAL A 141 -27.94 5.25 -12.69
C VAL A 141 -28.05 5.40 -11.17
N LEU A 142 -29.12 4.86 -10.56
CA LEU A 142 -29.28 4.88 -9.11
C LEU A 142 -28.19 4.05 -8.40
N ALA A 143 -27.83 2.89 -8.95
CA ALA A 143 -26.75 2.06 -8.44
C ALA A 143 -25.41 2.80 -8.47
N ILE A 144 -25.07 3.45 -9.59
CA ILE A 144 -23.86 4.28 -9.75
C ILE A 144 -23.82 5.40 -8.70
N GLN A 145 -24.94 6.11 -8.49
CA GLN A 145 -25.01 7.21 -7.54
C GLN A 145 -24.76 6.77 -6.09
N ARG A 146 -25.06 5.50 -5.79
CA ARG A 146 -24.97 4.88 -4.45
C ARG A 146 -23.73 4.04 -4.24
N LEU A 147 -22.83 3.94 -5.23
CA LEU A 147 -21.60 3.14 -5.12
C LEU A 147 -20.85 3.44 -3.82
N PRO A 148 -20.72 2.46 -2.92
CA PRO A 148 -19.97 2.64 -1.68
C PRO A 148 -18.50 2.94 -1.95
N GLY A 149 -17.88 3.73 -1.06
CA GLY A 149 -16.45 4.08 -1.16
C GLY A 149 -16.17 5.35 -1.99
N LEU A 150 -17.18 5.96 -2.60
CA LEU A 150 -17.08 7.24 -3.28
C LEU A 150 -17.71 8.38 -2.48
N GLY A 151 -17.01 9.49 -2.39
CA GLY A 151 -17.47 10.76 -1.82
C GLY A 151 -17.74 11.80 -2.91
N ILE A 152 -18.39 12.90 -2.54
CA ILE A 152 -18.58 14.05 -3.43
C ILE A 152 -17.27 14.83 -3.51
N TYR A 153 -16.78 15.08 -4.72
CA TYR A 153 -15.62 15.93 -4.97
C TYR A 153 -16.04 17.38 -5.26
N ARG A 154 -16.83 17.57 -6.33
CA ARG A 154 -17.52 18.84 -6.63
C ARG A 154 -18.99 18.56 -6.88
N ALA A 155 -19.85 19.36 -6.28
CA ALA A 155 -21.29 19.17 -6.38
C ALA A 155 -21.83 19.68 -7.71
N GLU A 156 -21.18 20.69 -8.32
CA GLU A 156 -21.66 21.36 -9.53
C GLU A 156 -21.61 20.47 -10.78
N ASP A 157 -20.62 19.57 -10.87
CA ASP A 157 -20.40 18.66 -12.00
C ASP A 157 -20.67 17.19 -11.65
N GLU A 158 -21.26 16.94 -10.48
CA GLU A 158 -21.52 15.60 -9.92
C GLU A 158 -20.28 14.70 -9.83
N SER A 159 -19.06 15.28 -9.82
CA SER A 159 -17.82 14.52 -9.71
C SER A 159 -17.65 13.89 -8.34
N ARG A 160 -17.04 12.70 -8.35
CA ARG A 160 -16.79 11.87 -7.17
C ARG A 160 -15.29 11.68 -6.95
N CYS A 161 -14.90 11.26 -5.76
CA CYS A 161 -13.56 10.77 -5.48
C CYS A 161 -13.61 9.62 -4.48
N PHE A 162 -12.57 8.80 -4.43
CA PHE A 162 -12.43 7.77 -3.41
C PHE A 162 -12.30 8.40 -2.03
N VAL A 163 -13.04 7.87 -1.06
CA VAL A 163 -13.00 8.38 0.33
C VAL A 163 -11.76 7.93 1.09
N ASP A 164 -11.03 6.93 0.57
CA ASP A 164 -9.87 6.32 1.23
C ASP A 164 -8.86 5.78 0.19
N LYS A 165 -7.56 5.99 0.47
CA LYS A 165 -6.45 5.58 -0.41
C LYS A 165 -6.19 4.08 -0.40
N GLU A 166 -6.32 3.41 0.74
CA GLU A 166 -6.13 1.96 0.83
C GLU A 166 -7.28 1.23 0.13
N LEU A 167 -8.51 1.74 0.24
CA LEU A 167 -9.67 1.26 -0.53
C LEU A 167 -9.39 1.35 -2.04
N ALA A 168 -9.02 2.53 -2.54
CA ALA A 168 -8.70 2.72 -3.96
C ALA A 168 -7.55 1.80 -4.41
N SER A 169 -6.53 1.64 -3.57
CA SER A 169 -5.38 0.75 -3.83
C SER A 169 -5.79 -0.71 -3.95
N VAL A 170 -6.68 -1.20 -3.10
CA VAL A 170 -7.22 -2.57 -3.18
C VAL A 170 -8.05 -2.76 -4.45
N CYS A 171 -8.86 -1.77 -4.82
CA CYS A 171 -9.59 -1.79 -6.10
C CYS A 171 -8.65 -1.89 -7.30
N ASN A 172 -7.61 -1.04 -7.35
CA ASN A 172 -6.58 -1.09 -8.39
C ASN A 172 -5.82 -2.43 -8.40
N GLY A 173 -5.56 -3.01 -7.23
CA GLY A 173 -4.94 -4.32 -7.11
C GLY A 173 -5.81 -5.43 -7.73
N ARG A 174 -7.13 -5.36 -7.58
CA ARG A 174 -8.05 -6.31 -8.22
C ARG A 174 -8.07 -6.15 -9.75
N GLU A 175 -8.00 -4.93 -10.27
CA GLU A 175 -7.85 -4.69 -11.72
C GLU A 175 -6.55 -5.29 -12.27
N LEU A 176 -5.43 -5.04 -11.58
CA LEU A 176 -4.15 -5.60 -11.97
C LEU A 176 -4.16 -7.14 -11.91
N LEU A 177 -4.83 -7.72 -10.91
CA LEU A 177 -4.98 -9.17 -10.80
C LEU A 177 -5.65 -9.76 -12.06
N MET A 178 -6.75 -9.15 -12.53
CA MET A 178 -7.42 -9.57 -13.76
C MET A 178 -6.53 -9.44 -14.98
N PHE A 179 -5.76 -8.35 -15.08
CA PHE A 179 -4.79 -8.17 -16.15
C PHE A 179 -3.71 -9.26 -16.13
N LEU A 180 -3.16 -9.60 -14.96
CA LEU A 180 -2.13 -10.64 -14.84
C LEU A 180 -2.69 -12.04 -15.18
N GLU A 181 -3.94 -12.32 -14.84
CA GLU A 181 -4.59 -13.61 -15.13
C GLU A 181 -5.00 -13.74 -16.61
N SER A 182 -5.34 -12.63 -17.28
CA SER A 182 -5.84 -12.65 -18.65
C SER A 182 -5.49 -11.36 -19.42
N PRO A 183 -4.19 -11.14 -19.70
CA PRO A 183 -3.72 -9.86 -20.26
C PRO A 183 -4.31 -9.55 -21.64
N TYR A 184 -4.52 -10.60 -22.45
CA TYR A 184 -5.12 -10.48 -23.78
C TYR A 184 -6.60 -10.10 -23.75
N GLU A 185 -7.34 -10.49 -22.70
CA GLU A 185 -8.76 -10.18 -22.59
C GLU A 185 -8.96 -8.76 -22.07
N VAL A 186 -8.24 -8.39 -21.01
CA VAL A 186 -8.31 -7.03 -20.46
C VAL A 186 -7.88 -5.98 -21.49
N ALA A 187 -6.83 -6.26 -22.26
CA ALA A 187 -6.32 -5.31 -23.25
C ALA A 187 -7.17 -5.19 -24.53
N LYS A 188 -8.31 -5.89 -24.64
CA LYS A 188 -9.33 -5.62 -25.67
C LYS A 188 -10.15 -4.37 -25.33
N ASP A 189 -10.24 -4.03 -24.05
CA ASP A 189 -10.94 -2.85 -23.59
C ASP A 189 -10.10 -1.60 -23.90
N ARG A 190 -10.64 -0.77 -24.81
CA ARG A 190 -9.98 0.46 -25.26
C ARG A 190 -9.86 1.47 -24.14
N SER A 191 -10.86 1.62 -23.27
CA SER A 191 -10.76 2.61 -22.20
C SER A 191 -9.72 2.19 -21.16
N TRP A 192 -9.56 0.88 -20.92
CA TRP A 192 -8.51 0.38 -20.03
C TRP A 192 -7.14 0.68 -20.61
N VAL A 193 -6.96 0.40 -21.90
CA VAL A 193 -5.72 0.72 -22.63
C VAL A 193 -5.44 2.23 -22.59
N ASP A 194 -6.45 3.08 -22.82
CA ASP A 194 -6.31 4.53 -22.83
C ASP A 194 -5.88 5.06 -21.44
N VAL A 195 -6.47 4.54 -20.36
CA VAL A 195 -6.05 4.87 -19.00
C VAL A 195 -4.62 4.43 -18.74
N MET A 196 -4.23 3.21 -19.13
CA MET A 196 -2.87 2.69 -18.92
C MET A 196 -1.81 3.38 -19.78
N ASN A 197 -2.23 4.09 -20.82
CA ASN A 197 -1.36 4.93 -21.65
C ASN A 197 -1.28 6.37 -21.15
N THR A 198 -2.24 6.82 -20.34
CA THR A 198 -2.31 8.19 -19.82
C THR A 198 -1.81 8.30 -18.39
N CYS A 199 -2.04 7.27 -17.58
CA CYS A 199 -1.57 7.23 -16.20
C CYS A 199 -0.06 7.02 -16.17
N ASP A 200 0.63 7.87 -15.43
CA ASP A 200 2.08 7.89 -15.26
C ASP A 200 2.50 7.37 -13.88
N ARG A 201 1.59 6.80 -13.10
CA ARG A 201 1.86 6.32 -11.73
C ARG A 201 1.73 4.82 -11.63
N ALA A 202 2.73 4.17 -11.03
CA ALA A 202 2.64 2.76 -10.68
C ALA A 202 1.56 2.55 -9.59
N ILE A 203 1.03 1.33 -9.55
CA ILE A 203 0.15 0.87 -8.47
C ILE A 203 0.87 0.99 -7.12
N SER A 204 0.13 1.27 -6.06
CA SER A 204 0.70 1.36 -4.72
C SER A 204 1.18 0.01 -4.18
N HIS A 205 2.03 0.03 -3.15
CA HIS A 205 2.46 -1.21 -2.48
C HIS A 205 1.29 -2.07 -1.97
N VAL A 206 0.19 -1.44 -1.50
CA VAL A 206 -1.01 -2.13 -1.01
C VAL A 206 -1.65 -2.95 -2.12
N GLY A 207 -1.81 -2.36 -3.31
CA GLY A 207 -2.37 -3.04 -4.47
C GLY A 207 -1.44 -4.15 -4.98
N ALA A 208 -0.14 -3.89 -5.07
CA ALA A 208 0.85 -4.88 -5.48
C ALA A 208 0.93 -6.08 -4.51
N GLU A 209 0.85 -5.82 -3.21
CA GLU A 209 0.86 -6.84 -2.17
C GLU A 209 -0.40 -7.71 -2.22
N LEU A 210 -1.59 -7.10 -2.44
CA LEU A 210 -2.83 -7.84 -2.66
C LEU A 210 -2.67 -8.84 -3.81
N VAL A 211 -2.19 -8.36 -4.95
CA VAL A 211 -1.97 -9.17 -6.16
C VAL A 211 -1.01 -10.33 -5.86
N ALA A 212 0.14 -10.02 -5.25
CA ALA A 212 1.15 -11.02 -4.93
C ALA A 212 0.60 -12.12 -4.02
N ARG A 213 -0.21 -11.75 -3.01
CA ARG A 213 -0.86 -12.71 -2.09
C ARG A 213 -1.91 -13.57 -2.80
N ARG A 214 -2.79 -12.96 -3.59
CA ARG A 214 -3.87 -13.66 -4.28
C ARG A 214 -3.34 -14.67 -5.29
N LEU A 215 -2.31 -14.32 -6.06
CA LEU A 215 -1.70 -15.25 -7.00
C LEU A 215 -0.85 -16.33 -6.28
N ARG A 216 -0.16 -15.98 -5.18
CA ARG A 216 0.60 -16.98 -4.40
C ARG A 216 -0.33 -18.04 -3.80
N ALA A 217 -1.49 -17.63 -3.29
CA ALA A 217 -2.48 -18.55 -2.76
C ALA A 217 -3.02 -19.55 -3.81
N LYS A 218 -3.00 -19.17 -5.10
CA LYS A 218 -3.35 -20.04 -6.22
C LYS A 218 -2.18 -20.90 -6.73
N GLY A 219 -0.93 -20.56 -6.37
CA GLY A 219 0.28 -21.20 -6.90
C GLY A 219 0.77 -20.62 -8.23
N ASP A 220 0.13 -19.55 -8.74
CA ASP A 220 0.29 -19.07 -10.12
C ASP A 220 1.08 -17.76 -10.23
N LEU A 221 1.70 -17.31 -9.14
CA LEU A 221 2.33 -15.99 -9.06
C LEU A 221 3.42 -15.78 -10.13
N ARG A 222 4.34 -16.73 -10.30
CA ARG A 222 5.43 -16.61 -11.27
C ARG A 222 4.92 -16.73 -12.71
N SER A 223 4.03 -17.69 -12.99
CA SER A 223 3.50 -17.93 -14.33
C SER A 223 2.71 -16.74 -14.86
N ASN A 224 1.85 -16.15 -14.03
CA ASN A 224 0.99 -15.04 -14.46
C ASN A 224 1.81 -13.76 -14.70
N ILE A 225 2.81 -13.49 -13.84
CA ILE A 225 3.73 -12.37 -14.07
C ILE A 225 4.54 -12.59 -15.35
N GLN A 226 5.09 -13.79 -15.57
CA GLN A 226 5.83 -14.09 -16.80
C GLN A 226 4.98 -13.95 -18.06
N GLN A 227 3.73 -14.43 -18.04
CA GLN A 227 2.80 -14.28 -19.15
C GLN A 227 2.47 -12.80 -19.42
N ALA A 228 2.18 -12.03 -18.37
CA ALA A 228 1.91 -10.60 -18.50
C ALA A 228 3.13 -9.81 -19.00
N THR A 229 4.33 -10.11 -18.50
CA THR A 229 5.57 -9.49 -18.98
C THR A 229 5.85 -9.84 -20.44
N ALA A 230 5.63 -11.09 -20.86
CA ALA A 230 5.78 -11.48 -22.27
C ALA A 230 4.77 -10.74 -23.17
N PHE A 231 3.52 -10.61 -22.72
CA PHE A 231 2.51 -9.81 -23.40
C PHE A 231 2.92 -8.35 -23.51
N LEU A 232 3.36 -7.72 -22.41
CA LEU A 232 3.80 -6.33 -22.40
C LEU A 232 5.00 -6.13 -23.34
N ASN A 233 6.00 -7.02 -23.34
CA ASN A 233 7.15 -6.93 -24.24
C ASN A 233 6.80 -7.04 -25.72
N SER A 234 5.65 -7.62 -26.07
CA SER A 234 5.15 -7.63 -27.45
C SER A 234 4.47 -6.31 -27.87
N ARG A 235 4.39 -5.34 -26.95
CA ARG A 235 3.69 -4.06 -27.11
C ARG A 235 4.59 -2.87 -26.77
N THR A 236 4.37 -1.76 -27.46
CA THR A 236 5.07 -0.49 -27.20
C THR A 236 4.26 0.48 -26.34
N ASP A 237 2.98 0.18 -26.11
CA ASP A 237 2.09 0.94 -25.25
C ASP A 237 1.98 0.27 -23.86
N LEU A 238 1.09 0.78 -23.01
CA LEU A 238 0.82 0.31 -21.65
C LEU A 238 1.97 0.54 -20.65
N ALA A 239 2.58 1.73 -20.69
CA ALA A 239 3.64 2.13 -19.77
C ALA A 239 3.20 1.96 -18.30
N CYS A 240 1.98 2.38 -17.96
CA CYS A 240 1.44 2.24 -16.60
C CYS A 240 1.40 0.78 -16.14
N ALA A 241 0.91 -0.13 -17.00
CA ALA A 241 0.84 -1.55 -16.68
C ALA A 241 2.24 -2.17 -16.50
N ARG A 242 3.25 -1.70 -17.24
CA ARG A 242 4.66 -2.10 -17.00
C ARG A 242 5.13 -1.67 -15.62
N GLY A 243 4.82 -0.43 -15.23
CA GLY A 243 5.07 0.08 -13.88
C GLY A 243 4.38 -0.73 -12.79
N ASP A 244 3.13 -1.13 -13.03
CA ASP A 244 2.35 -1.97 -12.11
C ASP A 244 2.98 -3.35 -11.89
N VAL A 245 3.36 -4.02 -12.98
CA VAL A 245 4.07 -5.31 -12.93
C VAL A 245 5.41 -5.13 -12.22
N ALA A 246 6.14 -4.05 -12.48
CA ALA A 246 7.38 -3.74 -11.79
C ALA A 246 7.20 -3.53 -10.29
N MET A 247 6.13 -2.86 -9.84
CA MET A 247 5.84 -2.75 -8.41
C MET A 247 5.58 -4.11 -7.78
N VAL A 248 4.83 -4.99 -8.45
CA VAL A 248 4.62 -6.37 -7.97
C VAL A 248 5.95 -7.11 -7.85
N LEU A 249 6.84 -6.97 -8.83
CA LEU A 249 8.19 -7.57 -8.79
C LEU A 249 9.04 -7.01 -7.64
N LEU A 250 9.04 -5.69 -7.43
CA LEU A 250 9.78 -5.04 -6.35
C LEU A 250 9.31 -5.49 -4.96
N LYS A 251 8.01 -5.76 -4.80
CA LYS A 251 7.40 -6.18 -3.52
C LYS A 251 7.34 -7.70 -3.35
N SER A 252 7.51 -8.47 -4.41
CA SER A 252 7.50 -9.94 -4.36
C SER A 252 8.92 -10.51 -4.39
N SER A 253 9.07 -11.72 -3.86
CA SER A 253 10.35 -12.44 -3.88
C SER A 253 10.35 -13.44 -5.04
N ILE A 254 10.31 -12.92 -6.28
CA ILE A 254 10.26 -13.72 -7.51
C ILE A 254 11.42 -13.32 -8.42
N GLU A 255 11.99 -14.31 -9.09
CA GLU A 255 13.00 -14.11 -10.13
C GLU A 255 12.35 -14.19 -11.52
N MET A 256 12.75 -13.27 -12.39
CA MET A 256 12.26 -13.22 -13.77
C MET A 256 13.21 -13.95 -14.74
N ASP A 257 12.60 -14.62 -15.72
CA ASP A 257 13.35 -15.26 -16.82
C ASP A 257 13.49 -14.31 -18.02
N ILE A 258 12.58 -13.35 -18.13
CA ILE A 258 12.50 -12.37 -19.22
C ILE A 258 12.69 -10.96 -18.67
N SER A 259 13.28 -10.08 -19.48
CA SER A 259 13.46 -8.68 -19.09
C SER A 259 12.13 -7.93 -19.10
N LEU A 260 12.01 -6.93 -18.24
CA LEU A 260 10.93 -5.95 -18.27
C LEU A 260 11.54 -4.56 -18.26
N ASP A 261 11.24 -3.79 -19.28
CA ASP A 261 11.64 -2.40 -19.37
C ASP A 261 10.44 -1.52 -18.99
N VAL A 262 10.68 -0.57 -18.08
CA VAL A 262 9.72 0.39 -17.56
C VAL A 262 10.22 1.78 -17.90
N SER A 263 9.37 2.59 -18.48
CA SER A 263 9.71 3.95 -18.90
C SER A 263 8.65 4.95 -18.46
N GLU A 264 9.07 6.14 -18.04
CA GLU A 264 8.18 7.29 -17.80
C GLU A 264 7.12 7.04 -16.72
N ILE A 265 7.47 6.27 -15.69
CA ILE A 265 6.58 5.96 -14.56
C ILE A 265 7.11 6.53 -13.24
N SER A 266 6.18 7.09 -12.48
CA SER A 266 6.34 7.55 -11.12
C SER A 266 5.98 6.46 -10.10
N PHE A 267 6.93 6.17 -9.22
CA PHE A 267 6.78 5.30 -8.04
C PHE A 267 6.57 6.13 -6.76
N ALA A 268 6.06 7.36 -6.90
CA ALA A 268 5.90 8.30 -5.79
C ALA A 268 4.91 7.82 -4.72
N GLY A 269 5.25 8.07 -3.45
CA GLY A 269 4.44 7.69 -2.29
C GLY A 269 4.66 6.27 -1.79
N ASP A 270 5.63 5.54 -2.37
CA ASP A 270 6.09 4.23 -1.91
C ASP A 270 7.60 4.24 -1.68
N VAL A 271 8.04 3.55 -0.63
CA VAL A 271 9.47 3.30 -0.39
C VAL A 271 9.89 2.05 -1.14
N ILE A 272 10.86 2.18 -2.06
CA ILE A 272 11.44 1.06 -2.80
C ILE A 272 12.70 0.60 -2.08
N GLU A 273 12.76 -0.69 -1.74
CA GLU A 273 13.80 -1.23 -0.87
C GLU A 273 14.61 -2.31 -1.58
N PHE A 274 15.93 -2.19 -1.46
CA PHE A 274 16.88 -3.15 -1.98
C PHE A 274 17.77 -3.71 -0.87
N HIS A 275 17.68 -5.02 -0.66
CA HIS A 275 18.33 -5.75 0.44
C HIS A 275 19.17 -6.93 -0.07
N GLN A 276 20.13 -7.39 0.73
CA GLN A 276 21.01 -8.53 0.39
C GLN A 276 20.25 -9.82 0.03
N THR A 277 19.14 -10.10 0.72
CA THR A 277 18.37 -11.34 0.56
C THR A 277 17.24 -11.23 -0.48
N GLN A 278 17.21 -10.17 -1.28
CA GLN A 278 16.17 -10.01 -2.30
C GLN A 278 16.40 -10.96 -3.49
N SER A 279 15.31 -11.26 -4.18
CA SER A 279 15.34 -11.97 -5.45
C SER A 279 16.13 -11.18 -6.50
N ASP A 280 16.62 -11.88 -7.51
CA ASP A 280 17.32 -11.26 -8.62
C ASP A 280 16.37 -10.40 -9.48
N LEU A 281 16.60 -9.08 -9.46
CA LEU A 281 15.87 -8.08 -10.24
C LEU A 281 16.71 -7.51 -11.39
N SER A 282 17.83 -8.16 -11.75
CA SER A 282 18.73 -7.72 -12.83
C SER A 282 18.09 -7.67 -14.22
N ARG A 283 16.93 -8.31 -14.37
CA ARG A 283 16.10 -8.32 -15.57
C ARG A 283 15.12 -7.14 -15.64
N LEU A 284 15.05 -6.32 -14.59
CA LEU A 284 14.23 -5.12 -14.57
C LEU A 284 15.08 -3.92 -14.98
N SER A 285 14.57 -3.10 -15.89
CA SER A 285 15.18 -1.83 -16.26
C SER A 285 14.18 -0.69 -16.10
N PHE A 286 14.68 0.44 -15.62
CA PHE A 286 13.92 1.67 -15.44
C PHE A 286 14.58 2.78 -16.24
N SER A 287 13.77 3.48 -17.03
CA SER A 287 14.19 4.63 -17.81
C SER A 287 13.25 5.81 -17.56
N HIS A 288 13.76 7.03 -17.38
CA HIS A 288 12.91 8.22 -17.18
C HIS A 288 11.87 8.05 -16.04
N CYS A 289 12.19 7.26 -15.03
CA CYS A 289 11.27 6.98 -13.92
C CYS A 289 11.55 7.90 -12.74
N PHE A 290 10.51 8.16 -11.93
CA PHE A 290 10.61 8.96 -10.71
C PHE A 290 10.45 8.08 -9.47
N PHE A 291 11.35 8.26 -8.51
CA PHE A 291 11.31 7.59 -7.22
C PHE A 291 11.39 8.61 -6.08
N ASP A 292 10.36 8.64 -5.24
CA ASP A 292 10.28 9.49 -4.05
C ASP A 292 11.32 9.03 -3.00
N HIS A 293 11.27 7.75 -2.60
CA HIS A 293 12.22 7.19 -1.64
C HIS A 293 12.75 5.83 -2.07
N VAL A 294 14.07 5.73 -2.25
CA VAL A 294 14.79 4.47 -2.43
C VAL A 294 15.71 4.19 -1.26
N LEU A 295 15.61 2.99 -0.70
CA LEU A 295 16.52 2.46 0.30
C LEU A 295 17.41 1.39 -0.34
N LEU A 296 18.71 1.64 -0.40
CA LEU A 296 19.70 0.68 -0.87
C LEU A 296 20.66 0.32 0.27
N GLU A 297 20.54 -0.89 0.82
CA GLU A 297 21.47 -1.36 1.84
C GLU A 297 22.89 -1.53 1.29
N SER A 298 23.88 -1.33 2.16
CA SER A 298 25.30 -1.34 1.77
C SER A 298 25.76 -2.71 1.27
N GLU A 299 25.18 -3.78 1.81
CA GLU A 299 25.50 -5.19 1.49
C GLU A 299 24.72 -5.75 0.30
N THR A 300 23.85 -4.95 -0.32
CA THR A 300 23.03 -5.42 -1.44
C THR A 300 23.92 -5.71 -2.66
N PRO A 301 23.86 -6.93 -3.22
CA PRO A 301 24.73 -7.31 -4.33
C PRO A 301 24.30 -6.61 -5.62
N SER A 302 25.21 -5.83 -6.21
CA SER A 302 24.94 -5.00 -7.39
C SER A 302 24.44 -5.82 -8.59
N ASN A 303 24.89 -7.06 -8.75
CA ASN A 303 24.48 -7.90 -9.86
C ASN A 303 22.99 -8.28 -9.82
N LYS A 304 22.30 -8.15 -8.67
CA LYS A 304 20.86 -8.42 -8.53
C LYS A 304 19.96 -7.19 -8.64
N LEU A 305 20.55 -5.99 -8.67
CA LEU A 305 19.78 -4.75 -8.76
C LEU A 305 19.22 -4.55 -10.17
N PRO A 306 18.07 -3.85 -10.29
CA PRO A 306 17.60 -3.33 -11.57
C PRO A 306 18.64 -2.40 -12.21
N TYR A 307 18.52 -2.19 -13.51
CA TYR A 307 19.25 -1.14 -14.21
C TYR A 307 18.42 0.16 -14.22
N PHE A 308 19.05 1.29 -13.95
CA PHE A 308 18.43 2.61 -13.91
C PHE A 308 19.13 3.56 -14.87
N ASP A 309 18.36 4.22 -15.74
CA ASP A 309 18.85 5.19 -16.72
C ASP A 309 17.92 6.41 -16.77
N TYR A 310 18.47 7.63 -16.80
CA TYR A 310 17.68 8.87 -16.78
C TYR A 310 16.61 8.92 -15.68
N CYS A 311 16.83 8.25 -14.54
CA CYS A 311 15.86 8.21 -13.44
C CYS A 311 16.12 9.37 -12.46
N LEU A 312 15.05 9.89 -11.86
CA LEU A 312 15.11 10.89 -10.81
C LEU A 312 14.79 10.25 -9.45
N PHE A 313 15.69 10.44 -8.49
CA PHE A 313 15.55 9.99 -7.11
C PHE A 313 15.47 11.19 -6.18
N GLU A 314 14.33 11.39 -5.52
CA GLU A 314 14.17 12.49 -4.56
C GLU A 314 14.97 12.20 -3.28
N GLN A 315 14.79 11.02 -2.68
CA GLN A 315 15.55 10.61 -1.52
C GLN A 315 16.19 9.23 -1.71
N MET A 316 17.53 9.18 -1.65
CA MET A 316 18.30 7.93 -1.60
C MET A 316 18.84 7.70 -0.19
N SER A 317 18.47 6.58 0.42
CA SER A 317 18.94 6.17 1.75
C SER A 317 19.88 4.97 1.67
N GLY A 318 20.96 4.99 2.46
CA GLY A 318 21.87 3.85 2.65
C GLY A 318 23.20 3.99 1.91
N ARG A 319 23.35 5.12 1.23
CA ARG A 319 24.53 5.55 0.48
C ARG A 319 24.80 7.01 0.84
N ILE A 320 26.05 7.45 0.78
CA ILE A 320 26.44 8.80 1.20
C ILE A 320 26.43 9.73 -0.03
N SER A 321 26.72 9.19 -1.21
CA SER A 321 26.71 9.94 -2.47
C SER A 321 26.46 9.04 -3.68
N SER A 322 26.24 9.64 -4.84
CA SER A 322 26.12 8.93 -6.11
C SER A 322 27.37 8.13 -6.49
N LYS A 323 28.55 8.49 -5.96
CA LYS A 323 29.80 7.74 -6.15
C LYS A 323 29.81 6.39 -5.43
N ASP A 324 28.93 6.20 -4.44
CA ASP A 324 28.82 4.95 -3.68
C ASP A 324 27.83 3.97 -4.33
N LEU A 325 27.18 4.39 -5.42
CA LEU A 325 26.25 3.56 -6.18
C LEU A 325 26.99 2.71 -7.20
N PRO A 326 26.54 1.47 -7.45
CA PRO A 326 27.13 0.61 -8.47
C PRO A 326 26.92 1.20 -9.88
N SER A 327 27.99 1.67 -10.52
CA SER A 327 27.96 2.33 -11.83
C SER A 327 27.42 1.45 -12.98
N GLU A 328 27.49 0.13 -12.81
CA GLU A 328 26.97 -0.85 -13.76
C GLU A 328 25.44 -1.02 -13.67
N ARG A 329 24.81 -0.44 -12.63
CA ARG A 329 23.36 -0.47 -12.40
C ARG A 329 22.72 0.90 -12.38
N PHE A 330 23.45 1.93 -11.97
CA PHE A 330 23.00 3.32 -11.99
C PHE A 330 23.79 4.09 -13.04
N SER A 331 23.12 4.41 -14.15
CA SER A 331 23.70 5.21 -15.23
C SER A 331 24.11 6.60 -14.73
N PRO A 332 25.19 7.20 -15.25
CA PRO A 332 25.60 8.57 -14.93
C PRO A 332 24.54 9.65 -15.25
N THR A 333 23.52 9.30 -16.03
CA THR A 333 22.39 10.16 -16.42
C THR A 333 21.32 10.25 -15.33
N CYS A 334 21.39 9.43 -14.28
CA CYS A 334 20.45 9.50 -13.16
C CYS A 334 20.71 10.73 -12.28
N GLU A 335 19.63 11.36 -11.82
CA GLU A 335 19.66 12.53 -10.96
C GLU A 335 19.23 12.17 -9.54
N PHE A 336 19.93 12.72 -8.55
CA PHE A 336 19.70 12.44 -7.13
C PHE A 336 19.59 13.77 -6.38
N VAL A 337 18.44 14.02 -5.74
CA VAL A 337 18.19 15.28 -5.01
C VAL A 337 18.84 15.25 -3.63
N ALA A 338 18.60 14.20 -2.85
CA ALA A 338 19.14 14.06 -1.50
C ALA A 338 19.67 12.65 -1.22
N PHE A 339 20.80 12.58 -0.50
CA PHE A 339 21.31 11.38 0.12
C PHE A 339 21.16 11.47 1.64
N ASP A 340 20.61 10.42 2.25
CA ASP A 340 20.55 10.28 3.70
C ASP A 340 21.35 9.03 4.14
N SER A 341 22.49 9.29 4.77
CA SER A 341 23.29 8.27 5.42
C SER A 341 22.73 7.92 6.80
N SER A 342 22.12 8.88 7.50
CA SER A 342 21.75 8.84 8.92
C SER A 342 20.49 8.03 9.22
N GLY A 343 19.65 7.74 8.22
CA GLY A 343 18.43 6.97 8.43
C GLY A 343 18.60 5.45 8.44
N THR A 344 19.74 4.87 8.06
CA THR A 344 19.77 3.47 7.59
C THR A 344 20.01 2.37 8.59
N ASN A 345 19.53 1.15 8.30
CA ASN A 345 19.93 -0.07 9.02
C ASN A 345 21.47 -0.20 9.04
N GLY A 346 22.16 0.29 8.00
CA GLY A 346 23.62 0.37 7.92
C GLY A 346 24.24 1.40 8.88
N ALA A 347 23.61 2.57 9.05
CA ALA A 347 24.04 3.57 10.04
C ALA A 347 23.76 3.16 11.48
N ILE A 348 22.64 2.46 11.71
CA ILE A 348 22.36 1.77 12.97
C ILE A 348 23.41 0.68 13.22
N ARG A 349 23.79 -0.09 12.18
CA ARG A 349 24.83 -1.12 12.27
C ARG A 349 26.22 -0.56 12.55
N SER A 350 26.57 0.60 12.00
CA SER A 350 27.88 1.26 12.21
C SER A 350 27.95 2.09 13.50
N ALA A 351 26.81 2.38 14.13
CA ALA A 351 26.78 3.00 15.46
C ALA A 351 27.33 2.03 16.52
N GLN A 352 28.08 2.55 17.49
CA GLN A 352 28.52 1.80 18.68
C GLN A 352 27.32 1.57 19.61
N MET A 353 26.50 0.57 19.28
CA MET A 353 25.30 0.17 20.00
C MET A 353 25.34 -1.35 20.24
N SER A 354 24.63 -1.81 21.27
CA SER A 354 24.45 -3.24 21.53
C SER A 354 23.71 -3.94 20.39
N ILE A 355 23.86 -5.27 20.26
CA ILE A 355 23.19 -6.05 19.21
C ILE A 355 21.67 -5.91 19.32
N GLY A 356 21.11 -6.05 20.54
CA GLY A 356 19.67 -5.89 20.76
C GLY A 356 19.13 -4.51 20.41
N GLU A 357 19.86 -3.42 20.71
CA GLU A 357 19.48 -2.07 20.28
C GLU A 357 19.46 -1.92 18.76
N LYS A 358 20.46 -2.47 18.07
CA LYS A 358 20.54 -2.41 16.61
C LYS A 358 19.34 -3.10 15.98
N VAL A 359 19.05 -4.32 16.44
CA VAL A 359 17.92 -5.11 15.95
C VAL A 359 16.59 -4.40 16.24
N LEU A 360 16.44 -3.76 17.41
CA LEU A 360 15.26 -2.95 17.74
C LEU A 360 15.06 -1.80 16.74
N LEU A 361 16.07 -0.96 16.52
CA LEU A 361 15.93 0.21 15.65
C LEU A 361 15.67 -0.20 14.19
N ILE A 362 16.33 -1.27 13.71
CA ILE A 362 16.08 -1.83 12.38
C ILE A 362 14.64 -2.33 12.26
N THR A 363 14.15 -3.06 13.26
CA THR A 363 12.79 -3.60 13.28
C THR A 363 11.74 -2.49 13.35
N LEU A 364 11.97 -1.47 14.18
CA LEU A 364 11.12 -0.28 14.25
C LEU A 364 11.07 0.46 12.92
N ARG A 365 12.20 0.64 12.24
CA ARG A 365 12.22 1.30 10.93
C ARG A 365 11.45 0.50 9.88
N LYS A 366 11.66 -0.82 9.84
CA LYS A 366 10.94 -1.76 8.96
C LYS A 366 9.42 -1.69 9.14
N LEU A 367 8.98 -1.63 10.38
CA LEU A 367 7.55 -1.62 10.72
C LEU A 367 6.90 -0.24 10.66
N PHE A 368 7.62 0.86 10.90
CA PHE A 368 6.97 2.17 11.05
C PHE A 368 7.24 3.15 9.92
N ILE A 369 8.42 3.09 9.32
CA ILE A 369 8.83 4.03 8.27
C ILE A 369 8.65 3.38 6.90
N GLN A 370 9.04 2.10 6.82
CA GLN A 370 9.13 1.34 5.60
C GLN A 370 7.83 0.61 5.21
N SER A 371 7.02 0.20 6.17
CA SER A 371 5.71 -0.40 5.91
C SER A 371 4.79 -0.25 7.12
N LEU A 372 3.92 0.75 7.06
CA LEU A 372 2.94 1.02 8.11
C LEU A 372 1.72 0.06 8.08
N SER A 373 1.62 -0.75 7.02
CA SER A 373 0.55 -1.75 6.81
C SER A 373 0.85 -3.09 7.49
N GLY A 374 2.11 -3.34 7.87
CA GLY A 374 2.55 -4.60 8.49
C GLY A 374 3.59 -5.33 7.66
N ARG A 375 4.42 -6.15 8.31
CA ARG A 375 5.44 -6.97 7.62
C ARG A 375 5.39 -8.41 8.06
N THR A 376 5.64 -9.33 7.12
CA THR A 376 5.86 -10.74 7.47
C THR A 376 7.07 -10.86 8.41
N GLU A 377 6.98 -11.75 9.40
CA GLU A 377 8.05 -12.02 10.34
C GLU A 377 9.34 -12.38 9.60
N GLY A 378 9.25 -13.24 8.58
CA GLY A 378 10.37 -13.57 7.71
C GLY A 378 11.03 -12.37 7.03
N ALA A 379 10.31 -11.27 6.76
CA ALA A 379 10.90 -10.04 6.22
C ALA A 379 11.67 -9.21 7.28
N LEU A 380 11.38 -9.39 8.56
CA LEU A 380 12.10 -8.75 9.65
C LEU A 380 13.48 -9.36 9.85
N PHE A 381 13.62 -10.67 9.64
CA PHE A 381 14.91 -11.39 9.64
C PHE A 381 15.81 -11.06 8.44
N ARG A 382 15.25 -10.56 7.32
CA ARG A 382 16.01 -10.27 6.09
C ARG A 382 17.00 -9.13 6.29
N GLY A 383 18.21 -9.25 5.75
CA GLY A 383 19.24 -8.20 5.85
C GLY A 383 19.87 -8.04 7.24
N LEU A 384 19.65 -8.99 8.17
CA LEU A 384 20.35 -9.10 9.45
C LEU A 384 21.38 -10.24 9.40
N ASP A 385 22.47 -10.12 10.17
CA ASP A 385 23.50 -11.16 10.32
C ASP A 385 23.06 -12.33 11.24
N VAL A 386 23.93 -13.32 11.45
CA VAL A 386 23.56 -14.53 12.23
C VAL A 386 23.28 -14.23 13.70
N ASP A 387 24.02 -13.31 14.31
CA ASP A 387 23.89 -12.98 15.73
C ASP A 387 22.72 -12.01 15.95
N GLU A 388 22.55 -11.03 15.07
CA GLU A 388 21.39 -10.13 15.02
C GLU A 388 20.07 -10.90 14.83
N ARG A 389 20.05 -11.92 13.96
CA ARG A 389 18.86 -12.76 13.75
C ARG A 389 18.40 -13.47 15.01
N ARG A 390 19.32 -13.84 15.91
CA ARG A 390 18.94 -14.50 17.18
C ARG A 390 18.15 -13.58 18.10
N CYS A 391 18.47 -12.28 18.07
CA CYS A 391 17.78 -11.27 18.87
C CYS A 391 16.46 -10.78 18.28
N VAL A 392 16.12 -11.14 17.02
CA VAL A 392 14.88 -10.66 16.38
C VAL A 392 13.66 -11.13 17.15
N SER A 393 13.57 -12.40 17.54
CA SER A 393 12.42 -12.92 18.28
C SER A 393 12.25 -12.21 19.63
N ASP A 394 13.34 -11.99 20.38
CA ASP A 394 13.30 -11.28 21.66
C ASP A 394 12.89 -9.81 21.50
N VAL A 395 13.38 -9.14 20.43
CA VAL A 395 12.99 -7.77 20.08
C VAL A 395 11.51 -7.70 19.71
N LEU A 396 11.00 -8.69 18.99
CA LEU A 396 9.58 -8.75 18.63
C LEU A 396 8.69 -8.95 19.87
N GLU A 397 9.13 -9.77 20.83
CA GLU A 397 8.46 -9.87 22.13
C GLU A 397 8.51 -8.56 22.93
N LEU A 398 9.63 -7.82 22.89
CA LEU A 398 9.72 -6.49 23.48
C LEU A 398 8.73 -5.51 22.83
N LEU A 399 8.67 -5.49 21.49
CA LEU A 399 7.73 -4.64 20.75
C LEU A 399 6.27 -4.98 21.08
N LYS A 400 5.96 -6.27 21.29
CA LYS A 400 4.65 -6.75 21.75
C LYS A 400 4.34 -6.29 23.18
N ARG A 401 5.29 -6.45 24.11
CA ARG A 401 5.15 -6.03 25.51
C ARG A 401 4.91 -4.52 25.65
N HIS A 402 5.64 -3.72 24.86
CA HIS A 402 5.53 -2.26 24.83
C HIS A 402 4.39 -1.75 23.94
N GLN A 403 3.54 -2.64 23.40
CA GLN A 403 2.38 -2.30 22.55
C GLN A 403 2.76 -1.47 21.30
N LEU A 404 3.99 -1.64 20.81
CA LEU A 404 4.48 -1.01 19.58
C LEU A 404 4.18 -1.85 18.35
N ALA A 405 4.16 -3.17 18.46
CA ALA A 405 3.75 -4.06 17.39
C ALA A 405 2.90 -5.21 17.92
N THR A 406 2.00 -5.72 17.09
CA THR A 406 1.18 -6.90 17.41
C THR A 406 1.44 -8.00 16.41
N GLU A 407 1.58 -9.22 16.94
CA GLU A 407 1.73 -10.44 16.15
C GLU A 407 0.38 -10.90 15.61
N TYR A 408 0.36 -11.28 14.34
CA TYR A 408 -0.80 -11.83 13.65
C TYR A 408 -0.40 -13.12 12.92
N SER A 409 -0.96 -14.26 13.32
CA SER A 409 -0.60 -15.56 12.76
C SER A 409 -1.58 -15.98 11.67
N ARG A 410 -1.09 -16.24 10.46
CA ARG A 410 -1.86 -16.77 9.32
C ARG A 410 -1.32 -18.15 8.92
N GLY A 411 -2.14 -18.96 8.25
CA GLY A 411 -1.78 -20.33 7.85
C GLY A 411 -0.51 -20.49 6.99
N ASP A 412 0.03 -19.39 6.46
CA ASP A 412 1.27 -19.33 5.67
C ASP A 412 2.44 -18.59 6.37
N GLY A 413 2.25 -18.08 7.59
CA GLY A 413 3.29 -17.42 8.39
C GLY A 413 2.77 -16.36 9.36
N VAL A 414 3.69 -15.73 10.10
CA VAL A 414 3.39 -14.66 11.06
C VAL A 414 3.61 -13.30 10.41
N ILE A 415 2.72 -12.34 10.65
CA ILE A 415 2.80 -10.94 10.25
C ILE A 415 2.83 -10.07 11.50
N TRP A 416 3.70 -9.07 11.51
CA TRP A 416 3.83 -8.09 12.57
C TRP A 416 3.24 -6.76 12.12
N LEU A 417 2.26 -6.27 12.89
CA LEU A 417 1.54 -5.04 12.60
C LEU A 417 2.04 -3.91 13.51
N PRO A 418 2.48 -2.76 12.96
CA PRO A 418 2.86 -1.60 13.77
C PRO A 418 1.64 -0.91 14.39
N SER A 419 1.80 -0.43 15.62
CA SER A 419 0.82 0.45 16.25
C SER A 419 0.96 1.86 15.70
N ARG A 420 0.09 2.29 14.78
CA ARG A 420 0.17 3.62 14.13
C ARG A 420 0.30 4.79 15.12
N LYS A 421 -0.31 4.68 16.31
CA LYS A 421 -0.16 5.61 17.46
C LYS A 421 1.28 5.91 17.83
N ALA A 422 2.14 4.90 17.73
CA ALA A 422 3.52 5.02 18.11
C ALA A 422 4.40 5.61 17.01
N LEU A 423 3.89 5.94 15.82
CA LEU A 423 4.71 6.43 14.70
C LEU A 423 5.55 7.66 15.07
N ASN A 424 4.95 8.68 15.68
CA ASN A 424 5.69 9.88 16.12
C ASN A 424 6.67 9.57 17.25
N LYS A 425 6.34 8.59 18.10
CA LYS A 425 7.22 8.11 19.16
C LYS A 425 8.45 7.40 18.56
N VAL A 426 8.24 6.51 17.59
CA VAL A 426 9.27 5.75 16.88
C VAL A 426 10.14 6.65 16.02
N LYS A 427 9.58 7.66 15.34
CA LYS A 427 10.37 8.67 14.62
C LYS A 427 11.37 9.39 15.53
N ARG A 428 10.97 9.72 16.77
CA ARG A 428 11.88 10.31 17.78
C ARG A 428 12.94 9.31 18.25
N MET A 429 12.56 8.04 18.47
CA MET A 429 13.52 6.97 18.82
C MET A 429 14.57 6.76 17.72
N LEU A 430 14.16 6.78 16.45
CA LEU A 430 15.05 6.59 15.30
C LEU A 430 15.97 7.81 15.09
N ALA A 431 15.47 9.02 15.33
CA ALA A 431 16.25 10.25 15.16
C ALA A 431 17.33 10.45 16.23
N ALA A 432 17.04 10.09 17.49
CA ALA A 432 17.99 10.25 18.60
C ALA A 432 17.88 9.11 19.63
N PRO A 433 18.38 7.89 19.32
CA PRO A 433 18.22 6.71 20.17
C PRO A 433 18.85 6.85 21.58
N ALA A 434 19.96 7.58 21.68
CA ALA A 434 20.66 7.80 22.94
C ALA A 434 20.00 8.84 23.84
N GLU A 435 19.27 9.79 23.26
CA GLU A 435 18.70 10.95 23.97
C GLU A 435 17.21 10.78 24.30
N CYS A 436 16.51 9.84 23.65
CA CYS A 436 15.06 9.73 23.80
C CYS A 436 14.60 9.12 25.15
N GLY A 437 15.49 8.47 25.91
CA GLY A 437 15.23 7.99 27.27
C GLY A 437 14.18 6.87 27.40
N GLU A 438 13.79 6.24 26.30
CA GLU A 438 12.70 5.26 26.25
C GLU A 438 13.10 3.91 26.86
N GLU A 439 12.20 3.33 27.66
CA GLU A 439 12.44 2.10 28.41
C GLU A 439 12.72 0.90 27.50
N ILE A 440 12.04 0.80 26.35
CA ILE A 440 12.28 -0.25 25.36
C ILE A 440 13.71 -0.25 24.80
N ILE A 441 14.34 0.92 24.62
CA ILE A 441 15.73 1.01 24.15
C ILE A 441 16.67 0.51 25.26
N ARG A 442 16.36 0.79 26.53
CA ARG A 442 17.13 0.28 27.68
C ARG A 442 16.97 -1.22 27.85
N GLU A 443 15.78 -1.77 27.63
CA GLU A 443 15.55 -3.22 27.66
C GLU A 443 16.25 -3.91 26.48
N ALA A 444 16.20 -3.32 25.28
CA ALA A 444 16.90 -3.84 24.12
C ALA A 444 18.43 -3.81 24.28
N ARG A 445 18.99 -2.88 25.07
CA ARG A 445 20.42 -2.90 25.46
C ARG A 445 20.83 -4.15 26.22
N LEU A 446 19.89 -4.73 26.96
CA LEU A 446 20.13 -5.90 27.81
C LEU A 446 19.87 -7.21 27.07
N LEU A 447 19.37 -7.14 25.83
CA LEU A 447 19.30 -8.28 24.93
C LEU A 447 20.66 -8.42 24.23
N ALA A 448 21.33 -9.55 24.51
CA ALA A 448 22.70 -9.93 24.17
C ALA A 448 23.73 -9.70 25.29
#